data_AF-A0A8C1UAH6-F1
#
_entry.id   AF-A0A8C1UAH6-F1
#
_cell.length_a   1.000
_cell.length_b   1.000
_cell.length_c   1.000
_cell.angle_alpha   90.00
_cell.angle_beta   90.00
_cell.angle_gamma   90.00
#
_symmetry.space_group_name_H-M   'P 1'
#
loop_
_entity.id
_entity.type
_entity.pdbx_description
1 polymer ?
#
loop_
_entity_poly.entity_id
_entity_poly.type
_entity_poly.pdbx_seq_one_letter_code
_entity_poly.pdbx_strand_id
1 'polypeptide(L)'
;MSNLLSETFTNAFAKVRLSSDRVLKRFFRLINSIMNFAVRVLQLFLVTLLYFSAVKSAYIPSEEGRSTYEVVPFMEVYNRSLCRPREVLVEIQQEYPDDTEHIFIPSCVVLTRCAGCCNDEMMECTPTVTYNITLEIKRVKPLRHQGDFFMSFIEHSECQCREKKDILEKKEKCMATSCLTSAIYTLQIPLGPSEGAKPLYQTRVAQKTSQCEPCCSRCSERRRKLFVQDPETCQCSCKNSEAYCRSRQLELNERTCRCDQPRR
;
A
#
# COMPACT_ATOMS: atom_id res chain seq x y z
N MET A 1 -14.97 33.43 -87.80
CA MET A 1 -16.42 33.75 -87.65
C MET A 1 -16.96 33.12 -86.37
N SER A 2 -16.33 33.44 -85.23
CA SER A 2 -16.57 32.88 -83.89
C SER A 2 -17.63 33.64 -83.08
N ASN A 3 -18.34 34.58 -83.71
CA ASN A 3 -19.20 35.54 -83.00
C ASN A 3 -20.71 35.27 -83.16
N LEU A 4 -21.13 34.24 -83.89
CA LEU A 4 -22.56 33.90 -84.04
C LEU A 4 -23.05 32.80 -83.07
N LEU A 5 -22.12 32.01 -82.52
CA LEU A 5 -22.42 31.00 -81.50
C LEU A 5 -22.37 31.55 -80.06
N SER A 6 -21.75 32.72 -79.87
CA SER A 6 -21.64 33.36 -78.54
C SER A 6 -22.95 34.04 -78.13
N GLU A 7 -23.62 34.75 -79.04
CA GLU A 7 -24.86 35.49 -78.72
C GLU A 7 -26.11 34.61 -78.57
N THR A 8 -26.14 33.44 -79.21
CA THR A 8 -27.21 32.46 -79.04
C THR A 8 -27.06 31.69 -77.72
N PHE A 9 -25.82 31.46 -77.27
CA PHE A 9 -25.58 30.86 -75.95
C PHE A 9 -25.84 31.83 -74.80
N THR A 10 -25.40 33.09 -74.87
CA THR A 10 -25.59 34.06 -73.77
C THR A 10 -27.06 34.39 -73.49
N ASN A 11 -27.91 34.43 -74.51
CA ASN A 11 -29.35 34.72 -74.36
C ASN A 11 -30.17 33.54 -73.79
N ALA A 12 -29.71 32.30 -73.97
CA ALA A 12 -30.32 31.13 -73.33
C ALA A 12 -30.01 31.05 -71.82
N PHE A 13 -28.82 31.50 -71.40
CA PHE A 13 -28.42 31.51 -69.98
C PHE A 13 -29.04 32.66 -69.16
N ALA A 14 -29.44 33.76 -69.80
CA ALA A 14 -30.05 34.90 -69.11
C ALA A 14 -31.48 34.61 -68.59
N LYS A 15 -32.25 33.75 -69.26
CA LYS A 15 -33.63 33.39 -68.87
C LYS A 15 -33.71 32.39 -67.70
N VAL A 16 -32.61 31.70 -67.39
CA VAL A 16 -32.53 30.70 -66.30
C VAL A 16 -31.91 31.29 -65.02
N ARG A 17 -31.11 32.36 -65.11
CA ARG A 17 -30.37 32.95 -63.99
C ARG A 17 -31.26 33.53 -62.86
N LEU A 18 -32.42 34.10 -63.18
CA LEU A 18 -33.38 34.62 -62.18
C LEU A 18 -34.09 33.52 -61.36
N SER A 19 -34.07 32.27 -61.84
CA SER A 19 -34.56 31.09 -61.10
C SER A 19 -33.47 30.55 -60.17
N SER A 20 -32.22 30.50 -60.64
CA SER A 20 -31.08 29.95 -59.88
C SER A 20 -30.78 30.74 -58.61
N ASP A 21 -30.80 32.08 -58.62
CA ASP A 21 -30.57 32.88 -57.39
C ASP A 21 -31.66 32.69 -56.33
N ARG A 22 -32.91 32.47 -56.77
CA ARG A 22 -34.04 32.23 -55.87
C ARG A 22 -33.97 30.83 -55.25
N VAL A 23 -33.54 29.86 -56.05
CA VAL A 23 -33.25 28.48 -55.63
C VAL A 23 -32.04 28.47 -54.69
N LEU A 24 -30.96 29.16 -55.00
CA LEU A 24 -29.75 29.26 -54.19
C LEU A 24 -30.01 29.97 -52.86
N LYS A 25 -30.81 31.05 -52.82
CA LYS A 25 -31.27 31.68 -51.57
C LYS A 25 -32.21 30.78 -50.75
N ARG A 26 -32.96 29.86 -51.38
CA ARG A 26 -33.72 28.84 -50.65
C ARG A 26 -32.79 27.76 -50.09
N PHE A 27 -31.80 27.32 -50.85
CA PHE A 27 -30.76 26.39 -50.39
C PHE A 27 -29.95 26.98 -49.23
N PHE A 28 -29.46 28.22 -49.31
CA PHE A 28 -28.73 28.85 -48.21
C PHE A 28 -29.60 29.03 -46.96
N ARG A 29 -30.90 29.35 -47.11
CA ARG A 29 -31.83 29.39 -45.97
C ARG A 29 -32.05 28.01 -45.37
N LEU A 30 -32.13 26.97 -46.19
CA LEU A 30 -32.24 25.58 -45.74
C LEU A 30 -30.97 25.16 -44.99
N ILE A 31 -29.79 25.44 -45.55
CA ILE A 31 -28.49 25.14 -44.93
C ILE A 31 -28.34 25.90 -43.61
N ASN A 32 -28.70 27.18 -43.55
CA ASN A 32 -28.67 27.95 -42.31
C ASN A 32 -29.68 27.43 -41.28
N SER A 33 -30.85 26.96 -41.72
CA SER A 33 -31.83 26.32 -40.85
C SER A 33 -31.32 24.98 -40.30
N ILE A 34 -30.65 24.19 -41.13
CA ILE A 34 -30.04 22.90 -40.75
C ILE A 34 -28.88 23.14 -39.80
N MET A 35 -28.02 24.12 -40.08
CA MET A 35 -26.90 24.49 -39.22
C MET A 35 -27.40 25.00 -37.87
N ASN A 36 -28.42 25.86 -37.84
CA ASN A 36 -29.04 26.30 -36.58
C ASN A 36 -29.68 25.14 -35.82
N PHE A 37 -30.37 24.21 -36.51
CA PHE A 37 -30.91 23.02 -35.88
C PHE A 37 -29.81 22.14 -35.28
N ALA A 38 -28.72 21.92 -36.01
CA ALA A 38 -27.56 21.17 -35.53
C ALA A 38 -26.91 21.85 -34.31
N VAL A 39 -26.79 23.18 -34.30
CA VAL A 39 -26.29 23.94 -33.15
C VAL A 39 -27.21 23.78 -31.94
N ARG A 40 -28.53 23.81 -32.12
CA ARG A 40 -29.50 23.59 -31.04
C ARG A 40 -29.44 22.16 -30.50
N VAL A 41 -29.32 21.15 -31.36
CA VAL A 41 -29.15 19.75 -30.95
C VAL A 41 -27.83 19.55 -30.21
N LEU A 42 -26.75 20.16 -30.67
CA LEU A 42 -25.45 20.13 -29.99
C LEU A 42 -25.52 20.80 -28.62
N GLN A 43 -26.20 21.96 -28.51
CA GLN A 43 -26.44 22.63 -27.23
C GLN A 43 -27.24 21.74 -26.27
N LEU A 44 -28.31 21.09 -26.74
CA LEU A 44 -29.09 20.16 -25.92
C LEU A 44 -28.24 18.98 -25.46
N PHE A 45 -27.45 18.40 -26.34
CA PHE A 45 -26.54 17.31 -26.00
C PHE A 45 -25.51 17.73 -24.94
N LEU A 46 -24.88 18.90 -25.11
CA LEU A 46 -23.94 19.43 -24.12
C LEU A 46 -24.59 19.69 -22.76
N VAL A 47 -25.81 20.25 -22.74
CA VAL A 47 -26.58 20.45 -21.49
C VAL A 47 -26.89 19.10 -20.83
N THR A 48 -27.26 18.07 -21.60
CA THR A 48 -27.50 16.74 -21.04
C THR A 48 -26.23 16.10 -20.48
N LEU A 49 -25.09 16.24 -21.16
CA LEU A 49 -23.81 15.75 -20.67
C LEU A 49 -23.39 16.47 -19.37
N LEU A 50 -23.58 17.79 -19.30
CA LEU A 50 -23.33 18.57 -18.09
C LEU A 50 -24.25 18.12 -16.95
N TYR A 51 -25.54 17.89 -17.22
CA TYR A 51 -26.48 17.36 -16.24
C TYR A 51 -26.06 15.97 -15.73
N PHE A 52 -25.72 15.04 -16.63
CA PHE A 52 -25.22 13.71 -16.24
C PHE A 52 -23.90 13.78 -15.46
N SER A 53 -23.00 14.70 -15.81
CA SER A 53 -21.76 14.91 -15.07
C SER A 53 -22.01 15.49 -13.67
N ALA A 54 -22.98 16.39 -13.53
CA ALA A 54 -23.39 16.94 -12.25
C ALA A 54 -24.07 15.88 -11.38
N VAL A 55 -24.94 15.04 -11.95
CA VAL A 55 -25.57 13.91 -11.25
C VAL A 55 -24.54 12.86 -10.82
N LYS A 56 -23.49 12.62 -11.62
CA LYS A 56 -22.41 11.69 -11.26
C LYS A 56 -21.48 12.25 -10.17
N SER A 57 -21.21 13.56 -10.17
CA SER A 57 -20.47 14.23 -9.10
C SER A 57 -21.29 14.42 -7.83
N ALA A 58 -22.63 14.41 -7.93
CA ALA A 58 -23.57 14.53 -6.82
C ALA A 58 -24.32 13.22 -6.51
N TYR A 59 -23.77 12.05 -6.84
CA TYR A 59 -24.25 10.77 -6.31
C TYR A 59 -23.97 10.71 -4.81
N ILE A 60 -24.76 11.47 -4.05
CA ILE A 60 -25.06 11.21 -2.66
C ILE A 60 -26.03 10.03 -2.74
N PRO A 61 -25.71 8.87 -2.15
CA PRO A 61 -26.64 7.75 -2.16
C PRO A 61 -27.93 8.26 -1.54
N SER A 62 -29.01 8.22 -2.31
CA SER A 62 -30.35 8.51 -1.82
C SER A 62 -30.61 7.58 -0.65
N GLU A 63 -30.62 8.13 0.57
CA GLU A 63 -31.18 7.47 1.75
C GLU A 63 -32.69 7.33 1.54
N GLU A 64 -33.06 6.40 0.66
CA GLU A 64 -34.40 5.90 0.55
C GLU A 64 -34.57 4.89 1.68
N GLY A 65 -35.31 5.30 2.70
CA GLY A 65 -35.48 4.62 3.96
C GLY A 65 -35.78 3.13 3.81
N ARG A 66 -34.74 2.31 3.95
CA ARG A 66 -34.83 0.94 4.43
C ARG A 66 -33.56 0.65 5.23
N SER A 67 -33.68 0.81 6.55
CA SER A 67 -32.70 0.37 7.53
C SER A 67 -32.60 -1.15 7.50
N THR A 68 -31.90 -1.67 6.51
CA THR A 68 -31.26 -2.97 6.52
C THR A 68 -29.79 -2.64 6.49
N TYR A 69 -29.05 -2.97 7.55
CA TYR A 69 -27.60 -2.81 7.63
C TYR A 69 -26.95 -3.09 6.28
N GLU A 70 -26.59 -2.04 5.54
CA GLU A 70 -25.95 -2.18 4.23
C GLU A 70 -24.50 -2.57 4.52
N VAL A 71 -24.25 -3.88 4.54
CA VAL A 71 -22.92 -4.41 4.79
C VAL A 71 -22.08 -4.13 3.56
N VAL A 72 -21.09 -3.24 3.72
CA VAL A 72 -20.09 -2.99 2.68
C VAL A 72 -19.38 -4.31 2.35
N PRO A 73 -19.38 -4.76 1.08
CA PRO A 73 -18.82 -6.06 0.72
C PRO A 73 -17.31 -6.12 0.99
N PHE A 74 -16.81 -7.30 1.34
CA PHE A 74 -15.40 -7.52 1.70
C PHE A 74 -14.41 -6.95 0.68
N MET A 75 -14.63 -7.21 -0.61
CA MET A 75 -13.74 -6.74 -1.68
C MET A 75 -13.67 -5.22 -1.75
N GLU A 76 -14.77 -4.54 -1.42
CA GLU A 76 -14.79 -3.08 -1.36
C GLU A 76 -14.02 -2.57 -0.15
N VAL A 77 -14.20 -3.18 1.03
CA VAL A 77 -13.41 -2.84 2.23
C VAL A 77 -11.92 -3.03 1.95
N TYR A 78 -11.54 -4.19 1.41
CA TYR A 78 -10.16 -4.54 1.07
C TYR A 78 -9.56 -3.53 0.08
N ASN A 79 -10.24 -3.27 -1.05
CA ASN A 79 -9.77 -2.32 -2.04
C ASN A 79 -9.68 -0.89 -1.51
N ARG A 80 -10.63 -0.49 -0.65
CA ARG A 80 -10.61 0.81 0.02
C ARG A 80 -9.55 0.90 1.11
N SER A 81 -9.07 -0.21 1.67
CA SER A 81 -8.05 -0.22 2.73
C SER A 81 -6.62 -0.42 2.23
N LEU A 82 -6.41 -0.78 0.95
CA LEU A 82 -5.07 -0.96 0.37
C LEU A 82 -4.13 0.24 0.58
N CYS A 83 -2.85 -0.06 0.80
CA CYS A 83 -1.76 0.91 0.89
C CYS A 83 -1.67 1.78 -0.38
N ARG A 84 -1.95 3.08 -0.24
CA ARG A 84 -1.88 4.08 -1.32
C ARG A 84 -1.69 5.50 -0.77
N PRO A 85 -1.35 6.48 -1.61
CA PRO A 85 -1.39 7.89 -1.23
C PRO A 85 -2.82 8.32 -0.85
N ARG A 86 -2.98 8.97 0.31
CA ARG A 86 -4.26 9.49 0.82
C ARG A 86 -4.04 10.81 1.53
N GLU A 87 -5.07 11.64 1.51
CA GLU A 87 -5.13 12.86 2.31
C GLU A 87 -5.26 12.50 3.80
N VAL A 88 -4.33 13.00 4.60
CA VAL A 88 -4.34 12.85 6.05
C VAL A 88 -4.06 14.19 6.70
N LEU A 89 -4.60 14.39 7.91
CA LEU A 89 -4.29 15.56 8.73
C LEU A 89 -2.99 15.32 9.47
N VAL A 90 -1.99 16.18 9.21
CA VAL A 90 -0.69 16.15 9.88
C VAL A 90 -0.57 17.38 10.76
N GLU A 91 -0.25 17.17 12.04
CA GLU A 91 -0.01 18.24 12.99
C GLU A 91 1.37 18.87 12.74
N ILE A 92 1.40 20.21 12.61
CA ILE A 92 2.63 20.92 12.20
C ILE A 92 3.73 20.81 13.26
N GLN A 93 3.35 20.78 14.54
CA GLN A 93 4.30 20.68 15.66
C GLN A 93 5.06 19.35 15.68
N GLN A 94 4.46 18.27 15.16
CA GLN A 94 5.10 16.96 15.10
C GLN A 94 6.18 16.89 14.00
N GLU A 95 5.97 17.61 12.89
CA GLU A 95 6.93 17.69 11.77
C GLU A 95 8.09 18.66 12.09
N TYR A 96 7.80 19.71 12.87
CA TYR A 96 8.76 20.75 13.23
C TYR A 96 8.91 20.89 14.76
N PRO A 97 9.49 19.89 15.44
CA PRO A 97 9.63 19.93 16.89
C PRO A 97 10.54 21.05 17.39
N ASP A 98 11.44 21.58 16.55
CA ASP A 98 12.38 22.64 16.93
C ASP A 98 11.69 24.01 17.13
N ASP A 99 10.48 24.21 16.61
CA ASP A 99 9.76 25.49 16.64
C ASP A 99 8.75 25.62 17.81
N THR A 100 9.13 25.18 19.02
CA THR A 100 8.24 25.11 20.21
C THR A 100 7.64 26.44 20.69
N GLU A 101 8.24 27.59 20.36
CA GLU A 101 7.80 28.90 20.88
C GLU A 101 6.57 29.50 20.15
N HIS A 102 5.99 28.79 19.17
CA HIS A 102 5.02 29.37 18.23
C HIS A 102 3.74 28.57 18.16
N ILE A 103 2.64 29.32 18.03
CA ILE A 103 1.33 28.76 17.71
C ILE A 103 1.16 28.87 16.20
N PHE A 104 0.89 27.73 15.55
CA PHE A 104 0.61 27.67 14.12
C PHE A 104 -0.90 27.74 13.87
N ILE A 105 -1.30 28.55 12.88
CA ILE A 105 -2.68 28.64 12.42
C ILE A 105 -2.69 28.37 10.91
N PRO A 106 -3.30 27.26 10.44
CA PRO A 106 -3.91 26.19 11.23
C PRO A 106 -2.87 25.39 12.04
N SER A 107 -3.31 24.57 13.01
CA SER A 107 -2.43 23.68 13.79
C SER A 107 -2.08 22.38 13.04
N CYS A 108 -2.93 21.98 12.10
CA CYS A 108 -2.76 20.83 11.22
C CYS A 108 -3.01 21.19 9.77
N VAL A 109 -2.34 20.48 8.86
CA VAL A 109 -2.48 20.64 7.41
C VAL A 109 -2.89 19.31 6.77
N VAL A 110 -3.62 19.39 5.66
CA VAL A 110 -3.96 18.21 4.85
C VAL A 110 -2.79 17.93 3.92
N LEU A 111 -2.18 16.76 4.05
CA LEU A 111 -1.08 16.30 3.21
C LEU A 111 -1.39 14.93 2.63
N THR A 112 -0.86 14.67 1.44
CA THR A 112 -0.89 13.35 0.85
C THR A 112 0.20 12.48 1.48
N ARG A 113 -0.18 11.47 2.27
CA ARG A 113 0.73 10.50 2.88
C ARG A 113 0.34 9.07 2.53
N CYS A 114 1.27 8.16 2.72
CA CYS A 114 1.01 6.73 2.52
C CYS A 114 0.16 6.22 3.67
N ALA A 115 -1.02 5.70 3.34
CA ALA A 115 -1.96 5.17 4.31
C ALA A 115 -2.74 3.98 3.74
N GLY A 116 -3.06 3.05 4.64
CA GLY A 116 -3.71 1.79 4.31
C GLY A 116 -3.04 0.61 5.01
N CYS A 117 -3.59 -0.58 4.78
CA CYS A 117 -3.06 -1.83 5.29
C CYS A 117 -2.28 -2.59 4.23
N CYS A 118 -1.32 -3.38 4.69
CA CYS A 118 -0.67 -4.44 3.94
C CYS A 118 -1.25 -5.79 4.39
N ASN A 119 -1.02 -6.85 3.61
CA ASN A 119 -1.57 -8.18 3.90
C ASN A 119 -0.98 -8.82 5.16
N ASP A 120 0.28 -8.52 5.45
CA ASP A 120 1.02 -9.08 6.58
C ASP A 120 1.36 -7.99 7.61
N GLU A 121 1.22 -8.31 8.89
CA GLU A 121 1.59 -7.41 10.00
C GLU A 121 3.09 -7.09 10.05
N MET A 122 3.91 -7.94 9.40
CA MET A 122 5.35 -7.77 9.24
C MET A 122 5.71 -6.73 8.18
N MET A 123 4.74 -6.31 7.37
CA MET A 123 4.89 -5.30 6.34
C MET A 123 4.37 -3.96 6.86
N GLU A 124 4.96 -2.88 6.36
CA GLU A 124 4.51 -1.50 6.58
C GLU A 124 4.33 -0.78 5.24
N CYS A 125 3.35 0.11 5.18
CA CYS A 125 3.07 0.93 4.01
C CYS A 125 4.03 2.13 4.02
N THR A 126 5.02 2.10 3.12
CA THR A 126 6.09 3.12 3.07
C THR A 126 6.06 3.88 1.75
N PRO A 127 6.50 5.15 1.72
CA PRO A 127 6.64 5.89 0.48
C PRO A 127 7.77 5.34 -0.38
N THR A 128 7.54 5.28 -1.70
CA THR A 128 8.58 5.00 -2.69
C THR A 128 9.07 6.29 -3.34
N VAL A 129 8.18 7.25 -3.53
CA VAL A 129 8.48 8.56 -4.12
C VAL A 129 7.82 9.65 -3.29
N THR A 130 8.58 10.69 -3.00
CA THR A 130 8.16 11.84 -2.18
C THR A 130 8.57 13.15 -2.84
N TYR A 131 7.80 14.21 -2.60
CA TYR A 131 8.11 15.56 -3.04
C TYR A 131 7.76 16.57 -1.95
N ASN A 132 8.38 17.75 -2.02
CA ASN A 132 8.10 18.83 -1.07
C ASN A 132 7.05 19.77 -1.63
N ILE A 133 6.10 20.16 -0.79
CA ILE A 133 5.17 21.26 -1.06
C ILE A 133 5.45 22.39 -0.09
N THR A 134 5.08 23.61 -0.46
CA THR A 134 5.20 24.77 0.43
C THR A 134 3.82 25.30 0.73
N LEU A 135 3.48 25.40 2.02
CA LEU A 135 2.21 25.89 2.51
C LEU A 135 2.39 27.22 3.24
N GLU A 136 1.39 28.09 3.11
CA GLU A 136 1.30 29.34 3.86
C GLU A 136 0.61 29.08 5.20
N ILE A 137 1.31 29.39 6.29
CA ILE A 137 0.87 29.14 7.67
C ILE A 137 1.12 30.41 8.47
N LYS A 138 0.19 30.75 9.35
CA LYS A 138 0.38 31.87 10.27
C LYS A 138 1.13 31.41 11.50
N ARG A 139 2.24 32.10 11.79
CA ARG A 139 3.07 31.89 12.97
C ARG A 139 2.77 32.98 13.98
N VAL A 140 2.14 32.62 15.10
CA VAL A 140 1.75 33.56 16.15
C VAL A 140 2.67 33.39 17.35
N LYS A 141 3.36 34.47 17.72
CA LYS A 141 3.97 34.61 19.05
C LYS A 141 2.97 35.27 19.98
N PRO A 142 2.73 34.76 21.21
CA PRO A 142 1.78 35.36 22.14
C PRO A 142 2.03 36.85 22.46
N LEU A 143 3.27 37.33 22.27
CA LEU A 143 3.72 38.69 22.63
C LEU A 143 4.25 39.52 21.45
N ARG A 144 4.19 39.05 20.20
CA ARG A 144 4.69 39.78 19.02
C ARG A 144 3.73 39.69 17.84
N HIS A 145 3.88 40.62 16.89
CA HIS A 145 3.09 40.67 15.66
C HIS A 145 3.09 39.34 14.89
N GLN A 146 1.92 39.04 14.31
CA GLN A 146 1.67 37.89 13.46
C GLN A 146 2.19 38.16 12.04
N GLY A 147 2.66 37.12 11.36
CA GLY A 147 3.04 37.19 9.96
C GLY A 147 2.72 35.87 9.24
N ASP A 148 2.47 35.99 7.94
CA ASP A 148 2.34 34.84 7.06
C ASP A 148 3.73 34.25 6.83
N PHE A 149 3.86 32.93 7.01
CA PHE A 149 5.11 32.20 6.92
C PHE A 149 4.95 31.00 5.99
N PHE A 150 5.97 30.74 5.18
CA PHE A 150 5.99 29.61 4.27
C PHE A 150 6.74 28.44 4.93
N MET A 151 6.08 27.30 5.08
CA MET A 151 6.71 26.07 5.56
C MET A 151 6.66 25.02 4.46
N SER A 152 7.74 24.26 4.29
CA SER A 152 7.73 23.11 3.38
C SER A 152 7.20 21.87 4.10
N PHE A 153 6.55 20.96 3.40
CA PHE A 153 6.12 19.67 3.93
C PHE A 153 6.39 18.59 2.90
N ILE A 154 6.57 17.35 3.37
CA ILE A 154 6.75 16.20 2.49
C ILE A 154 5.37 15.58 2.17
N GLU A 155 5.11 15.37 0.89
CA GLU A 155 4.01 14.58 0.36
C GLU A 155 4.53 13.31 -0.33
N HIS A 156 3.70 12.27 -0.36
CA HIS A 156 4.01 10.98 -0.96
C HIS A 156 3.20 10.81 -2.25
N SER A 157 3.88 10.67 -3.40
CA SER A 157 3.21 10.41 -4.69
C SER A 157 2.99 8.92 -4.94
N GLU A 158 3.83 8.05 -4.37
CA GLU A 158 3.76 6.60 -4.56
C GLU A 158 4.07 5.85 -3.26
N CYS A 159 3.39 4.72 -3.05
CA CYS A 159 3.46 3.92 -1.83
C CYS A 159 3.60 2.44 -2.13
N GLN A 160 4.33 1.72 -1.26
CA GLN A 160 4.52 0.27 -1.37
C GLN A 160 4.63 -0.39 0.01
N CYS A 161 4.10 -1.61 0.11
CA CYS A 161 4.29 -2.47 1.28
C CYS A 161 5.72 -3.02 1.31
N ARG A 162 6.47 -2.75 2.38
CA ARG A 162 7.84 -3.24 2.61
C ARG A 162 7.96 -3.89 3.98
N GLU A 163 8.90 -4.81 4.17
CA GLU A 163 9.14 -5.40 5.51
C GLU A 163 9.60 -4.32 6.50
N LYS A 164 9.06 -4.36 7.72
CA LYS A 164 9.46 -3.46 8.81
C LYS A 164 10.94 -3.61 9.12
N LYS A 165 11.66 -2.49 9.26
CA LYS A 165 13.10 -2.48 9.56
C LYS A 165 13.44 -3.21 10.85
N ASP A 166 12.62 -3.11 11.89
CA ASP A 166 12.85 -3.82 13.18
C ASP A 166 12.85 -5.35 13.02
N ILE A 167 12.11 -5.87 12.04
CA ILE A 167 12.08 -7.30 11.72
C ILE A 167 13.35 -7.69 10.96
N LEU A 168 13.82 -6.84 10.05
CA LEU A 168 15.09 -7.02 9.35
C LEU A 168 16.26 -7.00 10.33
N GLU A 169 16.33 -6.00 11.23
CA GLU A 169 17.36 -5.90 12.26
C GLU A 169 17.31 -7.08 13.25
N LYS A 170 16.11 -7.59 13.58
CA LYS A 170 15.99 -8.80 14.39
C LYS A 170 16.44 -10.05 13.64
N LYS A 171 16.14 -10.18 12.34
CA LYS A 171 16.65 -11.27 11.49
C LYS A 171 18.18 -11.21 11.42
N GLU A 172 18.75 -10.02 11.20
CA GLU A 172 20.19 -9.79 11.16
C GLU A 172 20.85 -10.02 12.51
N LYS A 173 20.25 -9.58 13.61
CA LYS A 173 20.72 -9.83 14.97
C LYS A 173 20.60 -11.31 15.32
N CYS A 174 19.53 -12.00 14.93
CA CYS A 174 19.42 -13.45 15.04
C CYS A 174 20.51 -14.15 14.22
N MET A 175 20.79 -13.70 12.99
CA MET A 175 21.90 -14.22 12.16
C MET A 175 23.26 -13.94 12.80
N ALA A 176 23.49 -12.75 13.35
CA ALA A 176 24.73 -12.38 14.03
C ALA A 176 24.92 -13.14 15.35
N THR A 177 23.84 -13.35 16.13
CA THR A 177 23.87 -14.13 17.38
C THR A 177 23.98 -15.63 17.10
N SER A 178 23.41 -16.12 15.99
CA SER A 178 23.65 -17.50 15.52
C SER A 178 25.07 -17.67 14.99
N CYS A 179 25.69 -16.64 14.43
CA CYS A 179 27.12 -16.66 14.07
C CYS A 179 28.04 -16.56 15.29
N LEU A 180 27.67 -15.83 16.35
CA LEU A 180 28.45 -15.72 17.59
C LEU A 180 28.40 -16.96 18.49
N THR A 181 27.42 -17.86 18.29
CA THR A 181 27.43 -19.19 18.93
C THR A 181 28.34 -20.20 18.21
N SER A 182 29.00 -19.78 17.12
CA SER A 182 30.17 -20.46 16.54
C SER A 182 31.46 -20.19 17.35
N ALA A 183 31.35 -19.83 18.63
CA ALA A 183 32.48 -19.86 19.54
C ALA A 183 32.83 -21.32 19.82
N ILE A 184 33.70 -21.84 18.96
CA ILE A 184 34.62 -22.96 19.15
C ILE A 184 34.66 -23.43 20.62
N TYR A 185 33.85 -24.44 20.95
CA TYR A 185 34.10 -25.24 22.15
C TYR A 185 34.98 -26.40 21.70
N THR A 186 36.29 -26.17 21.63
CA THR A 186 37.26 -27.27 21.62
C THR A 186 37.11 -28.00 22.95
N LEU A 187 36.35 -29.10 22.96
CA LEU A 187 36.47 -30.10 24.02
C LEU A 187 37.84 -30.77 23.82
N GLN A 188 38.88 -30.20 24.43
CA GLN A 188 40.10 -30.95 24.73
C GLN A 188 39.71 -32.07 25.71
N ILE A 189 39.53 -33.28 25.19
CA ILE A 189 39.52 -34.49 26.00
C ILE A 189 40.97 -35.00 26.02
N PRO A 190 41.64 -35.10 27.18
CA PRO A 190 42.98 -35.65 27.23
C PRO A 190 42.88 -37.18 27.21
N LEU A 191 43.36 -37.80 26.13
CA LEU A 191 43.66 -39.23 26.08
C LEU A 191 45.14 -39.39 25.72
N GLY A 192 45.81 -40.19 26.53
CA GLY A 192 47.27 -40.33 26.61
C GLY A 192 47.97 -40.90 25.37
N PRO A 193 49.25 -41.28 25.52
CA PRO A 193 50.23 -41.22 24.45
C PRO A 193 50.15 -42.45 23.54
N SER A 194 50.17 -42.22 22.23
CA SER A 194 50.58 -43.25 21.27
C SER A 194 51.36 -42.60 20.14
N GLU A 195 52.55 -43.14 19.93
CA GLU A 195 53.55 -42.68 18.98
C GLU A 195 53.06 -42.64 17.53
N GLY A 196 53.50 -41.62 16.80
CA GLY A 196 53.82 -41.71 15.38
C GLY A 196 52.67 -41.93 14.39
N ALA A 197 51.82 -40.91 14.15
CA ALA A 197 51.21 -40.65 12.84
C ALA A 197 50.53 -39.28 12.82
N LYS A 198 50.76 -38.47 11.77
CA LYS A 198 50.03 -37.20 11.55
C LYS A 198 48.62 -37.52 11.04
N PRO A 199 47.52 -37.09 11.69
CA PRO A 199 46.19 -37.21 11.09
C PRO A 199 46.07 -36.17 9.98
N LEU A 200 45.92 -36.64 8.74
CA LEU A 200 45.47 -35.83 7.62
C LEU A 200 44.04 -35.38 7.94
N TYR A 201 43.84 -34.10 8.30
CA TYR A 201 42.49 -33.59 8.51
C TYR A 201 41.80 -33.53 7.15
N GLN A 202 40.79 -34.38 6.96
CA GLN A 202 39.86 -34.20 5.87
C GLN A 202 38.79 -33.23 6.39
N THR A 203 38.87 -31.98 5.95
CA THR A 203 37.84 -30.97 6.22
C THR A 203 36.55 -31.42 5.56
N ARG A 204 35.70 -32.18 6.25
CA ARG A 204 34.28 -32.17 5.93
C ARG A 204 33.70 -30.93 6.58
N VAL A 205 33.63 -29.86 5.79
CA VAL A 205 32.69 -28.78 6.02
C VAL A 205 31.31 -29.41 5.91
N ALA A 206 30.68 -29.72 7.05
CA ALA A 206 29.27 -30.12 7.08
C ALA A 206 28.45 -28.87 6.74
N GLN A 207 28.18 -28.71 5.45
CA GLN A 207 27.35 -27.66 4.90
C GLN A 207 25.87 -28.02 5.12
N LYS A 208 25.24 -27.32 6.08
CA LYS A 208 23.82 -26.88 6.10
C LYS A 208 22.69 -27.89 5.80
N THR A 209 21.85 -28.14 6.82
CA THR A 209 20.37 -28.36 6.79
C THR A 209 19.87 -28.02 8.21
N SER A 210 18.71 -27.42 8.55
CA SER A 210 17.39 -27.13 7.96
C SER A 210 16.68 -26.16 8.95
N GLN A 211 16.11 -25.01 8.57
CA GLN A 211 14.74 -24.81 8.08
C GLN A 211 13.56 -25.31 8.95
N CYS A 212 13.77 -25.80 10.18
CA CYS A 212 12.66 -26.18 11.07
C CYS A 212 12.16 -25.01 11.94
N GLU A 213 10.84 -24.82 12.03
CA GLU A 213 10.24 -23.92 13.01
C GLU A 213 10.38 -24.47 14.44
N PRO A 214 10.52 -23.62 15.47
CA PRO A 214 10.63 -24.07 16.85
C PRO A 214 9.32 -24.70 17.34
N CYS A 215 9.43 -25.82 18.07
CA CYS A 215 8.30 -26.57 18.64
C CYS A 215 7.29 -25.75 19.47
N CYS A 216 7.69 -24.57 19.96
CA CYS A 216 6.77 -23.59 20.52
C CYS A 216 7.26 -22.14 20.33
N SER A 217 6.52 -21.37 19.53
CA SER A 217 6.83 -19.97 19.23
C SER A 217 6.48 -18.99 20.36
N ARG A 218 5.38 -19.20 21.09
CA ARG A 218 4.91 -18.33 22.19
C ARG A 218 5.31 -18.76 23.61
N CYS A 219 6.21 -19.75 23.74
CA CYS A 219 6.68 -20.22 25.04
C CYS A 219 7.88 -19.42 25.56
N SER A 220 8.01 -19.30 26.88
CA SER A 220 9.23 -18.80 27.52
C SER A 220 10.44 -19.71 27.22
N GLU A 221 11.65 -19.16 27.23
CA GLU A 221 12.88 -19.94 26.95
C GLU A 221 13.04 -21.15 27.85
N ARG A 222 12.66 -21.03 29.13
CA ARG A 222 12.68 -22.13 30.10
C ARG A 222 11.78 -23.29 29.68
N ARG A 223 10.65 -23.00 29.03
CA ARG A 223 9.70 -24.01 28.53
C ARG A 223 10.15 -24.61 27.20
N ARG A 224 10.80 -23.84 26.32
CA ARG A 224 11.34 -24.35 25.05
C ARG A 224 12.36 -25.48 25.25
N LYS A 225 13.16 -25.41 26.31
CA LYS A 225 14.16 -26.45 26.66
C LYS A 225 13.57 -27.82 27.03
N LEU A 226 12.25 -27.94 27.17
CA LEU A 226 11.56 -29.20 27.47
C LEU A 226 11.20 -29.99 26.21
N PHE A 227 11.32 -29.38 25.03
CA PHE A 227 11.06 -30.01 23.74
C PHE A 227 12.38 -30.45 23.09
N VAL A 228 12.35 -31.59 22.40
CA VAL A 228 13.44 -32.11 21.56
C VAL A 228 12.91 -32.18 20.14
N GLN A 229 13.66 -31.59 19.20
CA GLN A 229 13.28 -31.57 17.79
C GLN A 229 14.23 -32.45 16.99
N ASP A 230 13.67 -33.30 16.15
CA ASP A 230 14.41 -34.06 15.15
C ASP A 230 14.89 -33.10 14.03
N PRO A 231 16.19 -33.07 13.71
CA PRO A 231 16.75 -32.15 12.72
C PRO A 231 16.38 -32.51 11.27
N GLU A 232 16.05 -33.76 10.97
CA GLU A 232 15.71 -34.22 9.62
C GLU A 232 14.20 -34.14 9.37
N THR A 233 13.38 -34.45 10.38
CA THR A 233 11.91 -34.50 10.24
C THR A 233 11.19 -33.28 10.81
N CYS A 234 11.90 -32.38 11.50
CA CYS A 234 11.35 -31.27 12.29
C CYS A 234 10.35 -31.71 13.38
N GLN A 235 10.25 -33.01 13.69
CA GLN A 235 9.28 -33.55 14.62
C GLN A 235 9.61 -33.15 16.06
N CYS A 236 8.60 -32.67 16.77
CA CYS A 236 8.73 -32.21 18.16
C CYS A 236 8.28 -33.29 19.13
N SER A 237 9.15 -33.61 20.09
CA SER A 237 8.89 -34.57 21.16
C SER A 237 9.25 -33.98 22.53
N CYS A 238 8.75 -34.58 23.60
CA CYS A 238 9.09 -34.14 24.96
C CYS A 238 10.40 -34.76 25.43
N LYS A 239 11.22 -33.96 26.10
CA LYS A 239 12.48 -34.42 26.72
C LYS A 239 12.24 -35.44 27.82
N ASN A 240 11.17 -35.24 28.59
CA ASN A 240 10.75 -36.19 29.62
C ASN A 240 9.79 -37.21 29.02
N SER A 241 10.02 -38.48 29.31
CA SER A 241 9.09 -39.55 28.96
C SER A 241 7.93 -39.64 29.94
N GLU A 242 6.83 -40.26 29.52
CA GLU A 242 5.68 -40.52 30.39
C GLU A 242 6.08 -41.37 31.60
N ALA A 243 6.93 -42.38 31.41
CA ALA A 243 7.49 -43.20 32.48
C ALA A 243 8.28 -42.37 33.52
N TYR A 244 9.04 -41.36 33.07
CA TYR A 244 9.75 -40.45 33.96
C TYR A 244 8.79 -39.63 34.84
N CYS A 245 7.72 -39.08 34.27
CA CYS A 245 6.72 -38.35 35.07
C CYS A 245 5.96 -39.28 36.02
N ARG A 246 5.56 -40.48 35.56
CA ARG A 246 4.84 -41.46 36.37
C ARG A 246 5.65 -41.95 37.58
N SER A 247 6.97 -42.07 37.46
CA SER A 247 7.87 -42.40 38.58
C SER A 247 7.78 -41.41 39.75
N ARG A 248 7.27 -40.20 39.49
CA ARG A 248 7.09 -39.11 40.47
C ARG A 248 5.62 -38.85 40.79
N GLN A 249 4.73 -39.76 40.43
CA GLN A 249 3.28 -39.63 40.60
C GLN A 249 2.68 -38.40 39.87
N LEU A 250 3.31 -38.02 38.75
CA LEU A 250 2.88 -36.92 37.89
C LEU A 250 2.52 -37.46 36.49
N GLU A 251 1.70 -36.70 35.77
CA GLU A 251 1.28 -37.03 34.41
C GLU A 251 2.01 -36.12 33.41
N LEU A 252 2.53 -36.70 32.33
CA LEU A 252 3.18 -35.92 31.28
C LEU A 252 2.12 -35.21 30.45
N ASN A 253 2.16 -33.89 30.44
CA ASN A 253 1.39 -33.09 29.52
C ASN A 253 2.15 -32.94 28.20
N GLU A 254 1.79 -33.72 27.19
CA GLU A 254 2.47 -33.76 25.87
C GLU A 254 2.48 -32.39 25.15
N ARG A 255 1.53 -31.50 25.45
CA ARG A 255 1.47 -30.15 24.84
C ARG A 255 2.41 -29.16 25.51
N THR A 256 2.79 -29.41 26.77
CA THR A 256 3.65 -28.49 27.53
C THR A 256 4.99 -29.11 27.89
N CYS A 257 5.15 -30.40 27.66
CA CYS A 257 6.25 -31.25 28.11
C CYS A 257 6.58 -31.10 29.60
N ARG A 258 5.55 -30.88 30.41
CA ARG A 258 5.65 -30.77 31.87
C ARG A 258 5.05 -32.01 32.52
N CYS A 259 5.64 -32.42 33.63
CA CYS A 259 5.02 -33.38 34.53
C CYS A 259 4.09 -32.59 35.46
N ASP A 260 2.80 -32.63 35.19
CA ASP A 260 1.77 -31.93 35.97
C ASP A 260 1.11 -32.91 36.96
N GLN A 261 0.42 -32.40 37.99
CA GLN A 261 -0.36 -33.26 38.87
C GLN A 261 -1.57 -33.85 38.10
N PRO A 262 -1.95 -35.11 38.37
CA PRO A 262 -3.13 -35.71 37.75
C PRO A 262 -4.35 -34.86 38.06
N ARG A 263 -5.10 -34.46 37.03
CA ARG A 263 -6.38 -33.74 37.24
C ARG A 263 -7.39 -34.76 37.78
N ARG A 264 -7.89 -34.55 39.00
CA ARG A 264 -8.99 -35.33 39.58
C ARG A 264 -10.27 -35.13 38.79
#